data_AF-A0A6P0UNX6-F1
#
_entry.id   AF-A0A6P0UNX6-F1
#
_cell.length_a   1.000
_cell.length_b   1.000
_cell.length_c   1.000
_cell.angle_alpha   90.00
_cell.angle_beta   90.00
_cell.angle_gamma   90.00
#
_symmetry.space_group_name_H-M   'P 1'
#
loop_
_entity.id
_entity.type
_entity.pdbx_description
1 polymer ?
#
loop_
_entity_poly.entity_id
_entity_poly.type
_entity_poly.pdbx_seq_one_letter_code
_entity_poly.pdbx_strand_id
1 'polypeptide(L)'
;MKNIKFELSFSKQRKYELYLGFGDRLISKNKKKLERYLSTYKAVIKDNVYLLAQNQSQIESIYWDYYMQFDSSTQRIVQYELNNFKDRFDYIFKTFSRGNQNAFVFRNITSCFDSQMTCLQALKEFSFKYKIANLKQKVTALIKHHESLEQVFELERHRLDLTADHKKRTKVITLVNSKVNE
;
A
#
# COMPACT_ATOMS: atom_id res chain seq x y z
N MET A 1 9.85 -14.16 4.65
CA MET A 1 9.51 -12.80 4.16
C MET A 1 10.75 -11.93 4.20
N LYS A 2 10.97 -11.08 3.18
CA LYS A 2 12.04 -10.07 3.18
C LYS A 2 11.80 -9.07 4.32
N ASN A 3 12.87 -8.57 4.95
CA ASN A 3 12.76 -7.63 6.07
C ASN A 3 12.80 -6.19 5.58
N ILE A 4 11.86 -5.37 6.06
CA ILE A 4 11.84 -3.92 5.81
C ILE A 4 12.88 -3.26 6.73
N LYS A 5 13.75 -2.43 6.15
CA LYS A 5 14.82 -1.75 6.89
C LYS A 5 14.33 -0.39 7.40
N PHE A 6 14.64 -0.10 8.66
CA PHE A 6 14.34 1.18 9.29
C PHE A 6 15.59 1.77 9.88
N GLU A 7 15.73 3.09 9.76
CA GLU A 7 16.83 3.84 10.34
C GLU A 7 16.32 4.60 11.56
N LEU A 8 16.76 4.17 12.74
CA LEU A 8 16.60 4.92 13.98
C LEU A 8 17.95 5.58 14.29
N SER A 9 18.00 6.90 14.21
CA SER A 9 19.22 7.68 14.41
C SER A 9 19.15 8.53 15.67
N PHE A 10 20.29 8.73 16.32
CA PHE A 10 20.41 9.64 17.46
C PHE A 10 20.91 10.99 16.96
N SER A 11 20.10 12.03 17.14
CA SER A 11 20.40 13.40 16.74
C SER A 11 21.36 14.06 17.71
N LYS A 12 22.19 14.99 17.21
CA LYS A 12 23.08 15.84 18.03
C LYS A 12 22.32 16.63 19.11
N GLN A 13 21.01 16.81 18.97
CA GLN A 13 20.12 17.47 19.94
C GLN A 13 19.55 16.56 21.04
N ARG A 14 20.15 15.38 21.30
CA ARG A 14 19.64 14.37 22.26
C ARG A 14 18.21 13.91 21.98
N LYS A 15 17.84 13.78 20.71
CA LYS A 15 16.53 13.27 20.28
C LYS A 15 16.75 12.07 19.37
N TYR A 16 15.83 11.10 19.45
CA TYR A 16 15.79 9.98 18.54
C TYR A 16 14.94 10.36 17.33
N GLU A 17 15.42 10.04 16.13
CA GLU A 17 14.75 10.32 14.86
C GLU A 17 14.50 9.00 14.13
N LEU A 18 13.25 8.76 13.73
CA LEU A 18 12.82 7.66 12.87
C LEU A 18 12.41 8.22 11.51
N TYR A 19 13.04 7.74 10.44
CA TYR A 19 12.69 8.16 9.08
C TYR A 19 11.51 7.33 8.54
N LEU A 20 10.41 8.01 8.23
CA LEU A 20 9.20 7.44 7.64
C LEU A 20 9.21 7.54 6.11
N GLY A 21 10.16 8.29 5.55
CA GLY A 21 10.41 8.46 4.12
C GLY A 21 9.85 9.77 3.56
N PHE A 22 10.18 10.12 2.31
CA PHE A 22 9.93 11.44 1.72
C PHE A 22 10.45 12.62 2.57
N GLY A 23 11.49 12.39 3.37
CA GLY A 23 11.98 13.39 4.32
C GLY A 23 11.15 13.54 5.60
N ASP A 24 10.04 12.81 5.75
CA ASP A 24 9.28 12.76 6.98
C ASP A 24 10.04 11.97 8.05
N ARG A 25 10.06 12.56 9.25
CA ARG A 25 10.74 12.02 10.42
C ARG A 25 9.89 12.16 11.66
N LEU A 26 9.77 11.06 12.40
CA LEU A 26 9.24 11.08 13.75
C LEU A 26 10.39 11.41 14.69
N ILE A 27 10.25 12.49 15.48
CA ILE A 27 11.27 12.91 16.43
C ILE A 27 10.71 12.77 17.84
N SER A 28 11.36 11.97 18.68
CA SER A 28 10.98 11.83 20.08
C SER A 28 12.18 11.87 21.02
N LYS A 29 11.96 12.39 22.23
CA LYS A 29 12.92 12.24 23.34
C LYS A 29 12.87 10.83 23.94
N ASN A 30 11.75 10.12 23.77
CA ASN A 30 11.53 8.80 24.34
C ASN A 30 11.78 7.70 23.28
N LYS A 31 12.88 6.97 23.44
CA LYS A 31 13.23 5.84 22.57
C LYS A 31 12.14 4.76 22.54
N LYS A 32 11.55 4.41 23.69
CA LYS A 32 10.50 3.39 23.79
C LYS A 32 9.24 3.78 23.00
N LYS A 33 8.92 5.08 22.89
CA LYS A 33 7.79 5.56 22.07
C LYS A 33 8.04 5.25 20.58
N LEU A 34 9.26 5.50 20.10
CA LEU A 34 9.64 5.22 18.71
C LEU A 34 9.74 3.72 18.42
N GLU A 35 10.28 2.94 19.35
CA GLU A 35 10.34 1.48 19.22
C GLU A 35 8.93 0.87 19.16
N ARG A 36 7.99 1.34 19.98
CA ARG A 36 6.58 0.92 19.91
C ARG A 36 5.94 1.27 18.59
N TYR A 37 6.08 2.52 18.14
CA TYR A 37 5.57 2.95 16.83
C TYR A 37 6.14 2.09 15.70
N LEU A 38 7.45 1.86 15.71
CA LEU A 38 8.13 1.02 14.73
C LEU A 38 7.62 -0.42 14.74
N SER A 39 7.35 -0.97 15.93
CA SER A 39 6.78 -2.31 16.06
C SER A 39 5.39 -2.39 15.44
N THR A 40 4.51 -1.42 15.73
CA THR A 40 3.17 -1.35 15.14
C THR A 40 3.24 -1.17 13.62
N TYR A 41 4.12 -0.29 13.14
CA TYR A 41 4.32 -0.04 11.72
C TYR A 41 4.74 -1.32 10.97
N LYS A 42 5.69 -2.08 11.53
CA LYS A 42 6.10 -3.38 10.97
C LYS A 42 5.00 -4.42 10.99
N ALA A 43 4.20 -4.46 12.05
CA ALA A 43 3.07 -5.39 12.16
C ALA A 43 2.04 -5.12 11.07
N VAL A 44 1.60 -3.87 10.92
CA VAL A 44 0.65 -3.45 9.87
C VAL A 44 1.17 -3.85 8.49
N ILE A 45 2.42 -3.56 8.16
CA ILE A 45 2.94 -3.95 6.83
C ILE A 45 2.98 -5.46 6.66
N LYS A 46 3.47 -6.19 7.68
CA LYS A 46 3.56 -7.66 7.60
C LYS A 46 2.20 -8.29 7.34
N ASP A 47 1.18 -7.86 8.07
CA ASP A 47 -0.17 -8.42 7.99
C ASP A 47 -0.81 -8.09 6.64
N ASN A 48 -0.71 -6.84 6.19
CA ASN A 48 -1.26 -6.44 4.89
C ASN A 48 -0.54 -7.09 3.71
N VAL A 49 0.79 -7.23 3.77
CA VAL A 49 1.56 -7.89 2.71
C VAL A 49 1.22 -9.38 2.64
N TYR A 50 1.00 -10.03 3.77
CA TYR A 50 0.55 -11.42 3.81
C TYR A 50 -0.82 -11.57 3.15
N LEU A 51 -1.78 -10.73 3.51
CA LEU A 51 -3.13 -10.74 2.94
C LEU A 51 -3.12 -10.46 1.42
N LEU A 52 -2.31 -9.48 0.97
CA LEU A 52 -2.10 -9.21 -0.45
C LEU A 52 -1.55 -10.42 -1.20
N ALA A 53 -0.55 -11.11 -0.66
CA ALA A 53 0.04 -12.29 -1.29
C ALA A 53 -0.95 -13.47 -1.36
N GLN A 54 -1.78 -13.66 -0.33
CA GLN A 54 -2.85 -14.65 -0.35
C GLN A 54 -3.89 -14.33 -1.42
N ASN A 55 -4.36 -13.08 -1.46
CA ASN A 55 -5.33 -12.63 -2.46
C ASN A 55 -4.78 -12.75 -3.88
N GLN A 56 -3.50 -12.41 -4.09
CA GLN A 56 -2.80 -12.59 -5.35
C GLN A 56 -2.81 -14.05 -5.81
N SER A 57 -2.49 -14.98 -4.90
CA SER A 57 -2.45 -16.40 -5.22
C SER A 57 -3.82 -16.92 -5.69
N GLN A 58 -4.91 -16.40 -5.11
CA GLN A 58 -6.27 -16.74 -5.54
C GLN A 58 -6.59 -16.18 -6.93
N ILE A 59 -6.19 -14.94 -7.23
CA ILE A 59 -6.35 -14.33 -8.55
C ILE A 59 -5.57 -15.13 -9.60
N GLU A 60 -4.31 -15.48 -9.32
CA GLU A 60 -3.47 -16.28 -10.20
C GLU A 60 -4.08 -17.65 -10.46
N SER A 61 -4.58 -18.33 -9.42
CA SER A 61 -5.27 -19.62 -9.58
C SER A 61 -6.46 -19.51 -10.53
N ILE A 62 -7.32 -18.49 -10.35
CA ILE A 62 -8.46 -18.26 -11.25
C ILE A 62 -7.98 -17.97 -12.66
N TYR A 63 -6.93 -17.17 -12.82
CA TYR A 63 -6.38 -16.87 -14.13
C TYR A 63 -5.90 -18.13 -14.86
N TRP A 64 -5.16 -19.01 -14.17
CA TRP A 64 -4.65 -20.24 -14.78
C TRP A 64 -5.75 -21.26 -15.09
N ASP A 65 -6.75 -21.40 -14.20
CA ASP A 65 -7.90 -22.29 -14.42
C ASP A 65 -8.68 -21.96 -15.70
N TYR A 66 -8.75 -20.68 -16.06
CA TYR A 66 -9.53 -20.16 -17.18
C TYR A 66 -8.66 -19.63 -18.34
N TYR A 67 -7.33 -19.79 -18.27
CA TYR A 67 -6.38 -19.16 -19.19
C TYR A 67 -6.71 -19.39 -20.66
N MET A 68 -7.01 -20.65 -21.02
CA MET A 68 -7.33 -21.07 -22.39
C MET A 68 -8.70 -20.58 -22.88
N GLN A 69 -9.56 -20.11 -21.97
CA GLN A 69 -10.90 -19.59 -22.30
C GLN A 69 -10.88 -18.08 -22.54
N PHE A 70 -9.90 -17.37 -21.98
CA PHE A 70 -9.84 -15.91 -22.09
C PHE A 70 -9.55 -15.44 -23.51
N ASP A 71 -10.19 -14.35 -23.91
CA ASP A 71 -9.79 -13.64 -25.11
C ASP A 71 -8.46 -12.89 -24.90
N SER A 72 -7.77 -12.59 -26.01
CA SER A 72 -6.43 -11.99 -25.98
C SER A 72 -6.38 -10.65 -25.25
N SER A 73 -7.49 -9.90 -25.25
CA SER A 73 -7.60 -8.63 -24.53
C SER A 73 -7.57 -8.87 -23.01
N THR A 74 -8.43 -9.77 -22.53
CA THR A 74 -8.45 -10.16 -21.10
C THR A 74 -7.11 -10.74 -20.66
N GLN A 75 -6.50 -11.63 -21.45
CA GLN A 75 -5.19 -12.20 -21.13
C GLN A 75 -4.12 -11.12 -20.98
N ARG A 76 -4.06 -10.16 -21.91
CA ARG A 76 -3.09 -9.08 -21.89
C ARG A 76 -3.23 -8.19 -20.64
N ILE A 77 -4.46 -7.82 -20.30
CA ILE A 77 -4.73 -6.96 -19.12
C ILE A 77 -4.32 -7.69 -17.85
N VAL A 78 -4.81 -8.92 -17.66
CA VAL A 78 -4.52 -9.69 -16.44
C VAL A 78 -3.03 -9.96 -16.32
N GLN A 79 -2.36 -10.41 -17.39
CA GLN A 79 -0.92 -10.68 -17.35
C GLN A 79 -0.08 -9.43 -17.08
N TYR A 80 -0.46 -8.28 -17.63
CA TYR A 80 0.18 -7.00 -17.32
C TYR A 80 0.05 -6.67 -15.83
N GLU A 81 -1.15 -6.78 -15.27
CA GLU A 81 -1.39 -6.44 -13.86
C GLU A 81 -0.81 -7.45 -12.87
N LEU A 82 -0.75 -8.75 -13.20
CA LEU A 82 -0.01 -9.74 -12.41
C LEU A 82 1.49 -9.39 -12.33
N ASN A 83 2.08 -8.94 -13.45
CA ASN A 83 3.47 -8.50 -13.48
C ASN A 83 3.67 -7.17 -12.74
N ASN A 84 2.75 -6.22 -12.89
CA ASN A 84 2.78 -4.95 -12.16
C ASN A 84 2.69 -5.20 -10.65
N PHE A 85 1.77 -6.06 -10.20
CA PHE A 85 1.70 -6.49 -8.79
C PHE A 85 3.06 -7.01 -8.32
N LYS A 86 3.68 -7.94 -9.04
CA LYS A 86 4.96 -8.53 -8.65
C LYS A 86 6.06 -7.48 -8.52
N ASP A 87 6.15 -6.54 -9.47
CA ASP A 87 7.10 -5.44 -9.43
C ASP A 87 6.86 -4.57 -8.18
N ARG A 88 5.64 -4.07 -7.99
CA ARG A 88 5.26 -3.24 -6.83
C ARG A 88 5.50 -3.96 -5.51
N PHE A 89 5.17 -5.24 -5.44
CA PHE A 89 5.38 -6.08 -4.26
C PHE A 89 6.85 -6.18 -3.90
N ASP A 90 7.74 -6.34 -4.89
CA ASP A 90 9.19 -6.34 -4.65
C ASP A 90 9.70 -4.97 -4.17
N TYR A 91 9.11 -3.88 -4.68
CA TYR A 91 9.45 -2.51 -4.25
C TYR A 91 9.06 -2.19 -2.80
N ILE A 92 8.13 -2.93 -2.19
CA ILE A 92 7.82 -2.82 -0.74
C ILE A 92 9.07 -3.12 0.11
N PHE A 93 9.91 -4.04 -0.36
CA PHE A 93 11.09 -4.51 0.37
C PHE A 93 12.41 -3.94 -0.14
N LYS A 94 12.36 -3.06 -1.15
CA LYS A 94 13.55 -2.49 -1.75
C LYS A 94 14.20 -1.49 -0.79
N THR A 95 15.51 -1.55 -0.69
CA THR A 95 16.29 -0.60 0.12
C THR A 95 16.63 0.62 -0.71
N PHE A 96 16.21 1.80 -0.24
CA PHE A 96 16.53 3.09 -0.86
C PHE A 96 17.67 3.80 -0.12
N SER A 97 18.01 5.01 -0.59
CA SER A 97 18.99 5.88 0.05
C SER A 97 18.64 6.18 1.51
N ARG A 98 19.66 6.52 2.31
CA ARG A 98 19.54 6.86 3.72
C ARG A 98 18.46 7.94 3.93
N GLY A 99 17.58 7.75 4.91
CA GLY A 99 16.42 8.61 5.16
C GLY A 99 15.19 8.38 4.27
N ASN A 100 15.28 7.54 3.23
CA ASN A 100 14.16 7.22 2.32
C ASN A 100 13.77 5.75 2.31
N GLN A 101 14.33 4.93 3.20
CA GLN A 101 14.16 3.46 3.18
C GLN A 101 12.69 3.00 3.14
N ASN A 102 11.77 3.77 3.73
CA ASN A 102 10.34 3.40 3.84
C ASN A 102 9.39 4.29 3.04
N ALA A 103 9.92 5.22 2.25
CA ALA A 103 9.12 6.26 1.58
C ALA A 103 8.00 5.69 0.72
N PHE A 104 8.26 4.57 0.05
CA PHE A 104 7.33 4.03 -0.93
C PHE A 104 6.56 2.82 -0.44
N VAL A 105 6.70 2.40 0.83
CA VAL A 105 6.10 1.14 1.30
C VAL A 105 4.59 1.16 1.15
N PHE A 106 3.89 2.12 1.77
CA PHE A 106 2.43 2.19 1.67
C PHE A 106 1.95 2.49 0.25
N ARG A 107 2.68 3.33 -0.50
CA ARG A 107 2.36 3.59 -1.91
C ARG A 107 2.39 2.29 -2.74
N ASN A 108 3.41 1.45 -2.56
CA ASN A 108 3.50 0.20 -3.28
C ASN A 108 2.45 -0.82 -2.82
N ILE A 109 2.08 -0.83 -1.53
CA ILE A 109 0.94 -1.63 -1.04
C ILE A 109 -0.36 -1.19 -1.73
N THR A 110 -0.66 0.11 -1.78
CA THR A 110 -1.81 0.65 -2.51
C THR A 110 -1.78 0.24 -3.99
N SER A 111 -0.63 0.40 -4.67
CA SER A 111 -0.50 -0.04 -6.06
C SER A 111 -0.68 -1.54 -6.26
N CYS A 112 -0.37 -2.37 -5.25
CA CYS A 112 -0.69 -3.80 -5.30
C CYS A 112 -2.19 -4.04 -5.23
N PHE A 113 -2.93 -3.29 -4.39
CA PHE A 113 -4.39 -3.34 -4.37
C PHE A 113 -4.98 -2.94 -5.74
N ASP A 114 -4.52 -1.81 -6.30
CA ASP A 114 -4.98 -1.31 -7.60
C ASP A 114 -4.81 -2.36 -8.72
N SER A 115 -3.65 -3.00 -8.79
CA SER A 115 -3.37 -4.06 -9.78
C SER A 115 -4.29 -5.27 -9.62
N GLN A 116 -4.48 -5.72 -8.38
CA GLN A 116 -5.40 -6.84 -8.09
C GLN A 116 -6.84 -6.50 -8.43
N MET A 117 -7.31 -5.29 -8.09
CA MET A 117 -8.65 -4.85 -8.45
C MET A 117 -8.83 -4.80 -9.98
N THR A 118 -7.84 -4.28 -10.70
CA THR A 118 -7.87 -4.20 -12.17
C THR A 118 -7.93 -5.60 -12.80
N CYS A 119 -7.13 -6.55 -12.30
CA CYS A 119 -7.24 -7.97 -12.66
C CYS A 119 -8.67 -8.49 -12.43
N LEU A 120 -9.22 -8.29 -11.24
CA LEU A 120 -10.54 -8.80 -10.87
C LEU A 120 -11.65 -8.20 -11.74
N GLN A 121 -11.59 -6.92 -12.09
CA GLN A 121 -12.56 -6.30 -12.98
C GLN A 121 -12.46 -6.89 -14.40
N ALA A 122 -11.26 -7.09 -14.94
CA ALA A 122 -11.08 -7.72 -16.24
C ALA A 122 -11.65 -9.16 -16.27
N LEU A 123 -11.40 -9.94 -15.21
CA LEU A 123 -11.98 -11.29 -15.05
C LEU A 123 -13.51 -11.25 -14.92
N LYS A 124 -14.05 -10.26 -14.21
CA LYS A 124 -15.49 -10.05 -14.06
C LYS A 124 -16.13 -9.72 -15.40
N GLU A 125 -15.62 -8.73 -16.12
CA GLU A 125 -16.13 -8.33 -17.43
C GLU A 125 -16.19 -9.51 -18.40
N PHE A 126 -15.09 -10.28 -18.47
CA PHE A 126 -15.05 -11.52 -19.25
C PHE A 126 -16.15 -12.50 -18.83
N SER A 127 -16.27 -12.77 -17.52
CA SER A 127 -17.27 -13.73 -17.00
C SER A 127 -18.71 -13.34 -17.32
N PHE A 128 -19.01 -12.03 -17.35
CA PHE A 128 -20.33 -11.51 -17.71
C PHE A 128 -20.58 -11.58 -19.22
N LYS A 129 -19.60 -11.17 -20.02
CA LYS A 129 -19.67 -11.19 -21.49
C LYS A 129 -19.93 -12.60 -22.03
N TYR A 130 -19.22 -13.60 -21.52
CA TYR A 130 -19.32 -15.00 -21.96
C TYR A 130 -20.23 -15.86 -21.06
N LYS A 131 -20.91 -15.25 -20.09
CA LYS A 131 -21.91 -15.89 -19.21
C LYS A 131 -21.38 -17.12 -18.44
N ILE A 132 -20.12 -17.07 -18.00
CA ILE A 132 -19.49 -18.17 -17.24
C ILE A 132 -19.87 -18.05 -15.76
N ALA A 133 -20.95 -18.73 -15.35
CA ALA A 133 -21.57 -18.58 -14.03
C ALA A 133 -20.62 -18.84 -12.85
N ASN A 134 -19.80 -19.91 -12.92
CA ASN A 134 -18.86 -20.27 -11.85
C ASN A 134 -17.79 -19.18 -11.66
N LEU A 135 -17.16 -18.72 -12.76
CA LEU A 135 -16.17 -17.65 -12.73
C LEU A 135 -16.78 -16.35 -12.19
N LYS A 136 -17.98 -16.00 -12.65
CA LYS A 136 -18.72 -14.82 -12.19
C LYS A 136 -18.92 -14.83 -10.67
N GLN A 137 -19.35 -15.96 -10.11
CA GLN A 137 -19.55 -16.10 -8.66
C GLN A 137 -18.22 -15.96 -7.90
N LYS A 138 -17.19 -16.70 -8.33
CA LYS A 138 -15.85 -16.65 -7.73
C LYS A 138 -15.27 -15.23 -7.71
N VAL A 139 -15.24 -14.56 -8.86
CA VAL A 139 -14.68 -13.22 -9.00
C VAL A 139 -15.48 -12.18 -8.23
N THR A 140 -16.82 -12.28 -8.22
CA THR A 140 -17.66 -11.34 -7.45
C THR A 140 -17.42 -11.47 -5.95
N ALA A 141 -17.26 -12.68 -5.43
CA ALA A 141 -16.90 -12.90 -4.03
C ALA A 141 -15.49 -12.35 -3.73
N LEU A 142 -14.54 -12.59 -4.63
CA LEU A 142 -13.16 -12.16 -4.46
C LEU A 142 -13.01 -10.63 -4.50
N ILE A 143 -13.79 -9.93 -5.32
CA ILE A 143 -13.86 -8.45 -5.32
C ILE A 143 -14.32 -7.93 -3.97
N LYS A 144 -15.41 -8.47 -3.40
CA LYS A 144 -15.89 -8.03 -2.09
C LYS A 144 -14.87 -8.28 -0.98
N HIS A 145 -14.18 -9.42 -1.05
CA HIS A 145 -13.10 -9.72 -0.11
C HIS A 145 -11.96 -8.72 -0.27
N HIS A 146 -11.54 -8.44 -1.49
CA HIS A 146 -10.49 -7.46 -1.81
C HIS A 146 -10.83 -6.06 -1.29
N GLU A 147 -12.04 -5.55 -1.54
CA GLU A 147 -12.52 -4.26 -1.02
C GLU A 147 -12.46 -4.22 0.51
N SER A 148 -12.85 -5.31 1.18
CA SER A 148 -12.75 -5.40 2.64
C SER A 148 -11.30 -5.38 3.13
N LEU A 149 -10.36 -6.04 2.43
CA LEU A 149 -8.94 -6.00 2.77
C LEU A 149 -8.36 -4.59 2.63
N GLU A 150 -8.70 -3.91 1.54
CA GLU A 150 -8.26 -2.54 1.29
C GLU A 150 -8.79 -1.56 2.35
N GLN A 151 -10.06 -1.70 2.76
CA GLN A 151 -10.63 -0.91 3.84
C GLN A 151 -9.89 -1.11 5.17
N VAL A 152 -9.55 -2.36 5.50
CA VAL A 152 -8.76 -2.67 6.71
C VAL A 152 -7.39 -2.02 6.62
N PHE A 153 -6.71 -2.13 5.48
CA PHE A 153 -5.42 -1.51 5.24
C PHE A 153 -5.47 0.02 5.46
N GLU A 154 -6.44 0.71 4.85
CA GLU A 154 -6.59 2.16 4.97
C GLU A 154 -6.88 2.59 6.40
N LEU A 155 -7.69 1.83 7.14
CA LEU A 155 -7.95 2.08 8.57
C LEU A 155 -6.69 1.90 9.42
N GLU A 156 -5.90 0.86 9.18
CA GLU A 156 -4.65 0.62 9.90
C GLU A 156 -3.59 1.68 9.59
N ARG A 157 -3.49 2.11 8.32
CA ARG A 157 -2.62 3.20 7.91
C ARG A 157 -3.02 4.51 8.60
N HIS A 158 -4.31 4.84 8.61
CA HIS A 158 -4.81 6.02 9.30
C HIS A 158 -4.54 5.96 10.81
N ARG A 159 -4.71 4.80 11.44
CA ARG A 159 -4.39 4.62 12.87
C ARG A 159 -2.91 4.84 13.16
N LEU A 160 -2.02 4.37 12.29
CA LEU A 160 -0.59 4.66 12.39
C LEU A 160 -0.32 6.16 12.30
N ASP A 161 -0.92 6.87 11.35
CA ASP A 161 -0.75 8.32 11.19
C ASP A 161 -1.25 9.11 12.41
N LEU A 162 -2.33 8.69 13.05
CA LEU A 162 -2.81 9.31 14.30
C LEU A 162 -1.84 9.11 15.48
N THR A 163 -1.16 7.96 15.53
CA THR A 163 -0.16 7.69 16.58
C THR A 163 1.17 8.36 16.32
N ALA A 164 1.44 8.73 15.06
CA ALA A 164 2.55 9.57 14.70
C ALA A 164 2.24 10.99 15.17
N ASP A 165 2.94 11.41 16.22
CA ASP A 165 2.95 12.77 16.75
C ASP A 165 3.66 13.70 15.73
N HIS A 166 3.02 13.90 14.57
CA HIS A 166 3.54 14.70 13.49
C HIS A 166 3.60 16.13 14.01
N LYS A 167 4.81 16.65 14.22
CA LYS A 167 5.02 18.10 14.19
C LYS A 167 4.81 18.58 12.76
N LYS A 168 3.56 18.55 12.27
CA LYS A 168 3.19 19.31 11.08
C LYS A 168 3.47 20.76 11.43
N ARG A 169 4.51 21.34 10.83
CA ARG A 169 4.68 22.79 10.81
C ARG A 169 3.54 23.34 9.97
N THR A 170 2.39 23.56 10.59
CA THR A 170 1.31 24.33 9.97
C THR A 170 1.87 25.74 9.79
N LYS A 171 2.34 26.07 8.59
CA LYS A 171 2.60 27.46 8.23
C LYS A 171 1.23 28.12 8.07
N VAL A 172 0.78 28.80 9.13
CA VAL A 172 -0.33 29.74 9.00
C VAL A 172 0.18 30.88 8.12
N ILE A 173 -0.31 30.95 6.89
CA ILE A 173 -0.09 32.10 6.02
C ILE A 173 -1.16 33.11 6.39
N THR A 174 -0.80 34.15 7.12
CA THR A 174 -1.67 35.30 7.34
C THR A 174 -1.79 36.04 6.02
N LEU A 175 -2.93 35.91 5.34
CA LEU A 175 -3.25 36.78 4.20
C LEU A 175 -3.45 38.19 4.75
N VAL A 176 -2.43 39.04 4.61
CA VAL A 176 -2.59 40.47 4.82
C VAL A 176 -3.38 40.98 3.62
N ASN A 177 -4.64 41.36 3.84
CA ASN A 177 -5.41 42.14 2.88
C ASN A 177 -4.66 43.45 2.63
N SER A 178 -3.85 43.50 1.58
CA SER A 178 -3.35 44.74 1.02
C SER A 178 -4.57 45.51 0.54
N LYS A 179 -4.93 46.56 1.30
CA LYS A 179 -5.90 47.56 0.87
C LYS A 179 -5.53 48.00 -0.54
N VAL A 180 -6.45 47.78 -1.46
CA VAL A 180 -6.46 48.42 -2.77
C VAL A 180 -6.65 49.91 -2.48
N ASN A 181 -5.59 50.68 -2.66
CA ASN A 181 -5.70 52.13 -2.75
C ASN A 181 -6.06 52.44 -4.21
N GLU A 182 -7.33 52.75 -4.44
CA GLU A 182 -7.77 53.66 -5.51
C GLU A 182 -8.05 55.03 -4.89
#